data_AF-A0A1G5NKD9-F1
#
_entry.id   AF-A0A1G5NKD9-F1
#
_cell.length_a   1.000
_cell.length_b   1.000
_cell.length_c   1.000
_cell.angle_alpha   90.00
_cell.angle_beta   90.00
_cell.angle_gamma   90.00
#
_symmetry.space_group_name_H-M   'P 1'
#
loop_
_entity.id
_entity.type
_entity.pdbx_description
1 polymer ?
#
loop_
_entity_poly.entity_id
_entity_poly.type
_entity_poly.pdbx_seq_one_letter_code
_entity_poly.pdbx_strand_id
1 'polypeptide(L)'
;MTARILVVDDVAANVRLLEARLQLDYFDVRTALSGEAALEIASRERLDLILLDVMMPGLTGFDVCKALKNQAETADIPVIMVTALDSAEDKVKGLRCGADDFLTKPVSEIELLTRVRSLVRLKSVTDELNLRAAAMQSVGVDSRAIFTSPQLKGSRILVVDDRESSTRHLRKALGREVDADFVSTAPEALAAVETSVYDLLIVSLSLSGQDGLRLCSQIKSIDHLRYVPILIVSDPDESAKLRRALDFGINDYIVRPLDEAELRARVTTQLRRKRYSDRLRSMVTNAVELAITDPLTGLHNRRYLDSHLVSLLSRSVEHGKPVSILLFDIDFFKSINDRYGHDAGDDVLREFSTRLRKGVRGIDLIVRFGGEEFLVVMPETAIEQAVMIAERLRGDVEAEPFTTREGQKLPVTVSIGLSRLEGPEDTPGKLIKRADKALYEAKAAGRNRVAQAA
;
A
#
# COMPACT_ATOMS: atom_id res chain seq x y z
N MET A 1 20.97 -4.43 1.38
CA MET A 1 21.34 -5.20 2.58
C MET A 1 21.18 -6.67 2.25
N THR A 2 22.16 -7.49 2.60
CA THR A 2 22.09 -8.95 2.47
C THR A 2 21.19 -9.48 3.57
N ALA A 3 20.20 -10.30 3.23
CA ALA A 3 19.22 -10.78 4.21
C ALA A 3 19.87 -11.73 5.22
N ARG A 4 19.45 -11.64 6.48
CA ARG A 4 19.91 -12.49 7.59
C ARG A 4 19.01 -13.71 7.74
N ILE A 5 19.58 -14.88 7.55
CA ILE A 5 18.87 -16.16 7.55
C ILE A 5 19.34 -17.01 8.72
N LEU A 6 18.41 -17.53 9.51
CA LEU A 6 18.72 -18.54 10.54
C LEU A 6 18.48 -19.94 9.98
N VAL A 7 19.48 -20.82 10.07
CA VAL A 7 19.39 -22.24 9.73
C VAL A 7 19.36 -23.07 11.00
N VAL A 8 18.35 -23.91 11.15
CA VAL A 8 18.11 -24.74 12.33
C VAL A 8 17.96 -26.21 11.91
N ASP A 9 18.87 -27.06 12.36
CA ASP A 9 18.82 -28.52 12.17
C ASP A 9 19.68 -29.16 13.27
N ASP A 10 19.23 -30.26 13.87
CA ASP A 10 19.94 -30.94 14.95
C ASP A 10 21.23 -31.64 14.46
N VAL A 11 21.33 -31.89 13.15
CA VAL A 11 22.50 -32.48 12.52
C VAL A 11 23.44 -31.39 11.98
N ALA A 12 24.58 -31.21 12.64
CA ALA A 12 25.58 -30.19 12.28
C ALA A 12 26.07 -30.24 10.82
N ALA A 13 26.07 -31.42 10.19
CA ALA A 13 26.43 -31.57 8.78
C ALA A 13 25.40 -30.90 7.84
N ASN A 14 24.10 -31.02 8.15
CA ASN A 14 23.02 -30.38 7.37
C ASN A 14 23.12 -28.86 7.48
N VAL A 15 23.33 -28.36 8.70
CA VAL A 15 23.52 -26.92 8.98
C VAL A 15 24.68 -26.36 8.15
N ARG A 16 25.86 -26.98 8.20
CA ARG A 16 27.04 -26.52 7.45
C ARG A 16 26.81 -26.51 5.93
N LEU A 17 26.10 -27.52 5.41
CA LEU A 17 25.78 -27.60 3.99
C LEU A 17 24.87 -26.46 3.55
N LEU A 18 23.78 -26.22 4.29
CA LEU A 18 22.84 -25.14 3.99
C LEU A 18 23.48 -23.76 4.19
N GLU A 19 24.28 -23.59 5.24
CA GLU A 19 25.05 -22.37 5.49
C GLU A 19 25.97 -22.03 4.33
N ALA A 20 26.79 -23.00 3.88
CA ALA A 20 27.71 -22.78 2.76
C ALA A 20 26.98 -22.39 1.47
N ARG A 21 25.85 -23.04 1.16
CA ARG A 21 25.04 -22.72 -0.03
C ARG A 21 24.46 -21.30 0.04
N LEU A 22 23.93 -20.89 1.19
CA LEU A 22 23.35 -19.56 1.35
C LEU A 22 24.41 -18.45 1.37
N GLN A 23 25.59 -18.72 1.94
CA GLN A 23 26.70 -17.76 1.95
C GLN A 23 27.26 -17.51 0.54
N LEU A 24 27.28 -18.52 -0.34
CA LEU A 24 27.65 -18.36 -1.74
C LEU A 24 26.73 -17.39 -2.50
N ASP A 25 25.47 -17.31 -2.08
CA ASP A 25 24.48 -16.34 -2.56
C ASP A 25 24.47 -15.02 -1.77
N TYR A 26 25.54 -14.76 -1.01
CA TYR A 26 25.78 -13.53 -0.25
C TYR A 26 24.77 -13.28 0.88
N PHE A 27 24.10 -14.29 1.42
CA PHE A 27 23.26 -14.14 2.62
C PHE A 27 24.10 -14.12 3.92
N ASP A 28 23.67 -13.37 4.93
CA ASP A 28 24.23 -13.43 6.29
C ASP A 28 23.57 -14.59 7.03
N VAL A 29 24.33 -15.61 7.41
CA VAL A 29 23.76 -16.84 7.98
C VAL A 29 24.04 -16.92 9.48
N ARG A 30 22.99 -17.23 10.25
CA ARG A 30 23.04 -17.67 11.63
C ARG A 30 22.67 -19.14 11.69
N THR A 31 23.19 -19.86 12.68
CA THR A 31 22.99 -21.29 12.80
C THR A 31 22.56 -21.67 14.22
N ALA A 32 21.70 -22.69 14.33
CA ALA A 32 21.28 -23.29 15.59
C ALA A 32 21.15 -24.81 15.43
N LEU A 33 21.44 -25.54 16.51
CA LEU A 33 21.37 -27.01 16.57
C LEU A 33 20.20 -27.53 17.41
N SER A 34 19.33 -26.64 17.91
CA SER A 34 18.13 -27.02 18.65
C SER A 34 17.05 -25.94 18.54
N GLY A 35 15.80 -26.33 18.84
CA GLY A 35 14.67 -25.40 18.83
C GLY A 35 14.79 -24.29 19.87
N GLU A 36 15.34 -24.58 21.06
CA GLU A 36 15.56 -23.60 22.12
C GLU A 36 16.57 -22.53 21.69
N ALA A 37 17.70 -22.95 21.10
CA ALA A 37 18.71 -22.04 20.59
C ALA A 37 18.15 -21.17 19.45
N ALA A 38 17.30 -21.74 18.59
CA ALA A 38 16.64 -21.00 17.52
C ALA A 38 15.73 -19.88 18.06
N LEU A 39 14.93 -20.17 19.08
CA LEU A 39 14.06 -19.17 19.73
C LEU A 39 14.87 -18.07 20.44
N GLU A 40 15.99 -18.44 21.09
CA GLU A 40 16.88 -17.46 21.71
C GLU A 40 17.47 -16.49 20.69
N ILE A 41 17.99 -17.00 19.55
CA ILE A 41 18.53 -16.17 18.48
C ILE A 41 17.45 -15.26 17.89
N ALA A 42 16.27 -15.82 17.57
CA ALA A 42 15.16 -15.06 16.99
C ALA A 42 14.66 -13.92 17.90
N SER A 43 14.77 -14.08 19.22
CA SER A 43 14.40 -13.03 20.19
C SER A 43 15.42 -11.89 20.29
N ARG A 44 16.70 -12.15 19.96
CA ARG A 44 17.81 -11.19 20.12
C ARG A 44 18.21 -10.50 18.84
N GLU A 45 18.07 -11.18 17.72
CA GLU A 45 18.49 -10.70 16.40
C GLU A 45 17.29 -10.44 15.50
N ARG A 46 17.39 -9.43 14.64
CA ARG A 46 16.44 -9.25 13.55
C ARG A 46 16.79 -10.21 12.42
N LEU A 47 15.94 -11.21 12.21
CA LEU A 47 16.07 -12.20 11.15
C LEU A 47 15.09 -11.87 10.01
N ASP A 48 15.52 -12.11 8.78
CA ASP A 48 14.71 -11.93 7.58
C ASP A 48 14.04 -13.23 7.13
N LEU A 49 14.56 -14.39 7.56
CA LEU A 49 14.03 -15.72 7.24
C LEU A 49 14.58 -16.79 8.20
N ILE A 50 13.81 -17.84 8.44
CA ILE A 50 14.24 -19.03 9.20
C ILE A 50 14.04 -20.29 8.33
N LEU A 51 15.11 -21.08 8.16
CA LEU A 51 15.06 -22.47 7.69
C LEU A 51 15.05 -23.38 8.92
N LEU A 52 14.00 -24.18 9.06
CA LEU A 52 13.73 -24.92 10.30
C LEU A 52 13.50 -26.40 10.02
N ASP A 53 14.37 -27.26 10.50
CA ASP A 53 14.12 -28.69 10.45
C ASP A 53 12.90 -29.09 11.28
N VAL A 54 12.11 -30.03 10.77
CA VAL A 54 10.93 -30.55 11.49
C VAL A 54 11.34 -31.47 12.64
N MET A 55 12.33 -32.33 12.42
CA MET A 55 12.61 -33.51 13.22
C MET A 55 13.82 -33.26 14.12
N MET A 56 13.61 -32.53 15.22
CA MET A 56 14.65 -32.25 16.20
C MET A 56 14.31 -32.84 17.58
N PRO A 57 15.31 -33.24 18.39
CA PRO A 57 15.10 -33.64 19.78
C PRO A 57 14.56 -32.48 20.63
N GLY A 58 13.68 -32.79 21.58
CA GLY A 58 13.07 -31.77 22.45
C GLY A 58 11.96 -31.01 21.72
N LEU A 59 12.16 -29.72 21.47
CA LEU A 59 11.22 -28.91 20.70
C LEU A 59 11.28 -29.27 19.21
N THR A 60 10.17 -29.77 18.67
CA THR A 60 10.07 -30.05 17.23
C THR A 60 10.01 -28.76 16.44
N GLY A 61 10.32 -28.82 15.14
CA GLY A 61 10.19 -27.64 14.27
C GLY A 61 8.77 -27.08 14.23
N PHE A 62 7.74 -27.91 14.38
CA PHE A 62 6.35 -27.43 14.45
C PHE A 62 6.11 -26.59 15.72
N ASP A 63 6.67 -27.01 16.87
CA ASP A 63 6.54 -26.30 18.13
C ASP A 63 7.26 -24.94 18.08
N VAL A 64 8.48 -24.93 17.52
CA VAL A 64 9.28 -23.72 17.31
C VAL A 64 8.56 -22.76 16.37
N CYS A 65 8.06 -23.24 15.22
CA CYS A 65 7.29 -22.42 14.28
C CYS A 65 6.07 -21.79 14.97
N LYS A 66 5.31 -22.58 15.73
CA LYS A 66 4.14 -22.07 16.46
C LYS A 66 4.52 -21.03 17.51
N ALA A 67 5.62 -21.22 18.23
CA ALA A 67 6.13 -20.26 19.19
C ALA A 67 6.52 -18.93 18.52
N LEU A 68 7.27 -18.99 17.41
CA LEU A 68 7.66 -17.81 16.63
C LEU A 68 6.45 -17.02 16.11
N LYS A 69 5.44 -17.73 15.59
CA LYS A 69 4.22 -17.10 15.05
C LYS A 69 3.28 -16.52 16.11
N ASN A 70 3.49 -16.84 17.39
CA ASN A 70 2.69 -16.33 18.50
C ASN A 70 3.32 -15.13 19.23
N GLN A 71 4.56 -14.74 18.91
CA GLN A 71 5.23 -13.58 19.48
C GLN A 71 5.19 -12.40 18.50
N ALA A 72 4.86 -11.20 18.97
CA ALA A 72 4.64 -10.04 18.09
C ALA A 72 5.91 -9.63 17.34
N GLU A 73 7.07 -9.83 17.97
CA GLU A 73 8.40 -9.46 17.47
C GLU A 73 8.94 -10.42 16.41
N THR A 74 8.41 -11.64 16.33
CA THR A 74 8.89 -12.69 15.42
C THR A 74 7.81 -13.23 14.48
N ALA A 75 6.55 -12.85 14.67
CA ALA A 75 5.42 -13.40 13.91
C ALA A 75 5.48 -13.10 12.41
N ASP A 76 6.14 -12.00 12.04
CA ASP A 76 6.34 -11.56 10.66
C ASP A 76 7.56 -12.21 9.98
N ILE A 77 8.43 -12.91 10.72
CA ILE A 77 9.61 -13.60 10.17
C ILE A 77 9.13 -14.82 9.36
N PRO A 78 9.44 -14.93 8.07
CA PRO A 78 9.10 -16.09 7.25
C PRO A 78 9.79 -17.37 7.73
N VAL A 79 9.05 -18.48 7.83
CA VAL A 79 9.60 -19.78 8.24
C VAL A 79 9.45 -20.82 7.12
N ILE A 80 10.54 -21.35 6.60
CA ILE A 80 10.56 -22.51 5.69
C ILE A 80 10.88 -23.76 6.49
N MET A 81 9.96 -24.74 6.49
CA MET A 81 10.20 -26.03 7.12
C MET A 81 11.06 -26.91 6.22
N VAL A 82 12.14 -27.47 6.74
CA VAL A 82 12.94 -28.48 6.05
C VAL A 82 12.55 -29.85 6.62
N THR A 83 12.19 -30.80 5.77
CA THR A 83 11.65 -32.08 6.24
C THR A 83 12.08 -33.25 5.38
N ALA A 84 12.36 -34.40 6.00
CA ALA A 84 12.49 -35.68 5.30
C ALA A 84 11.13 -36.29 4.94
N LEU A 85 10.04 -35.73 5.45
CA LEU A 85 8.67 -36.17 5.21
C LEU A 85 8.22 -35.65 3.84
N ASP A 86 7.98 -36.57 2.91
CA ASP A 86 7.51 -36.28 1.55
C ASP A 86 5.98 -36.34 1.43
N SER A 87 5.29 -36.78 2.48
CA SER A 87 3.84 -36.92 2.51
C SER A 87 3.13 -35.57 2.44
N ALA A 88 2.00 -35.53 1.71
CA ALA A 88 1.14 -34.35 1.65
C ALA A 88 0.62 -33.94 3.04
N GLU A 89 0.40 -34.90 3.94
CA GLU A 89 -0.09 -34.64 5.29
C GLU A 89 0.90 -33.84 6.14
N ASP A 90 2.20 -34.15 6.04
CA ASP A 90 3.23 -33.47 6.80
C ASP A 90 3.47 -32.04 6.31
N LYS A 91 3.42 -31.84 4.98
CA LYS A 91 3.47 -30.50 4.36
C LYS A 91 2.30 -29.63 4.81
N VAL A 92 1.09 -30.21 4.83
CA VAL A 92 -0.12 -29.53 5.30
C VAL A 92 -0.03 -29.19 6.78
N LYS A 93 0.49 -30.10 7.60
CA LYS A 93 0.71 -29.87 9.03
C LYS A 93 1.64 -28.68 9.28
N GLY A 94 2.74 -28.58 8.52
CA GLY A 94 3.65 -27.43 8.57
C GLY A 94 2.98 -26.11 8.22
N LEU A 95 2.22 -26.08 7.13
CA LEU A 95 1.52 -24.85 6.73
C LEU A 95 0.43 -24.45 7.74
N ARG A 96 -0.23 -25.44 8.38
CA ARG A 96 -1.19 -25.20 9.47
C ARG A 96 -0.57 -24.68 10.76
N CYS A 97 0.69 -25.01 11.06
CA CYS A 97 1.40 -24.45 12.22
C CYS A 97 1.96 -23.04 11.96
N GLY A 98 1.66 -22.47 10.79
CA GLY A 98 2.02 -21.11 10.41
C GLY A 98 3.29 -21.02 9.59
N ALA A 99 3.88 -22.13 9.14
CA ALA A 99 5.00 -22.08 8.21
C ALA A 99 4.61 -21.37 6.93
N ASP A 100 5.59 -20.69 6.35
CA ASP A 100 5.47 -19.90 5.14
C ASP A 100 5.74 -20.72 3.88
N ASP A 101 6.53 -21.79 4.03
CA ASP A 101 6.82 -22.74 2.97
C ASP A 101 7.46 -24.02 3.56
N PHE A 102 7.77 -25.00 2.71
CA PHE A 102 8.55 -26.17 3.06
C PHE A 102 9.55 -26.55 1.95
N LEU A 103 10.57 -27.31 2.34
CA LEU A 103 11.58 -27.95 1.50
C LEU A 103 11.68 -29.42 1.88
N THR A 104 11.65 -30.29 0.87
CA THR A 104 11.83 -31.73 1.08
C THR A 104 13.32 -32.09 1.01
N LYS A 105 13.80 -32.94 1.92
CA LYS A 105 15.15 -33.50 1.88
C LYS A 105 15.21 -34.65 0.86
N PRO A 106 16.29 -34.78 0.05
CA PRO A 106 17.47 -33.93 0.02
C PRO A 106 17.19 -32.56 -0.62
N VAL A 107 17.64 -31.49 0.04
CA VAL A 107 17.34 -30.12 -0.38
C VAL A 107 18.05 -29.81 -1.69
N SER A 108 17.27 -29.55 -2.74
CA SER A 108 17.76 -29.02 -4.00
C SER A 108 18.20 -27.57 -3.84
N GLU A 109 19.38 -27.24 -4.34
CA GLU A 109 19.92 -25.86 -4.32
C GLU A 109 18.99 -24.88 -5.03
N ILE A 110 18.42 -25.29 -6.16
CA ILE A 110 17.49 -24.46 -6.92
C ILE A 110 16.26 -24.15 -6.07
N GLU A 111 15.65 -25.16 -5.42
CA GLU A 111 14.46 -24.96 -4.61
C GLU A 111 14.75 -24.11 -3.36
N LEU A 112 15.89 -24.35 -2.71
CA LEU A 112 16.35 -23.58 -1.56
C LEU A 112 16.44 -22.09 -1.89
N LEU A 113 17.26 -21.74 -2.89
CA LEU A 113 17.52 -20.36 -3.26
C LEU A 113 16.27 -19.66 -3.79
N THR A 114 15.44 -20.41 -4.53
CA THR A 114 14.14 -19.94 -5.02
C THR A 114 13.24 -19.47 -3.89
N ARG A 115 13.00 -20.34 -2.90
CA ARG A 115 12.07 -20.05 -1.80
C ARG A 115 12.62 -18.97 -0.90
N VAL A 116 13.91 -19.03 -0.59
CA VAL A 116 14.60 -18.02 0.21
C VAL A 116 14.48 -16.63 -0.44
N ARG A 117 14.86 -16.48 -1.72
CA ARG A 117 14.80 -15.19 -2.41
C ARG A 117 13.39 -14.62 -2.47
N SER A 118 12.38 -15.46 -2.74
CA SER A 118 10.98 -15.04 -2.77
C SER A 118 10.52 -14.47 -1.41
N LEU A 119 10.78 -15.21 -0.34
CA LEU A 119 10.36 -14.82 1.01
C LEU A 119 11.13 -13.62 1.56
N VAL A 120 12.43 -13.53 1.28
CA VAL A 120 13.26 -12.37 1.64
C VAL A 120 12.77 -11.10 0.92
N ARG A 121 12.48 -11.19 -0.38
CA ARG A 121 11.92 -10.06 -1.14
C ARG A 121 10.60 -9.61 -0.53
N LEU A 122 9.75 -10.55 -0.15
CA LEU A 122 8.49 -10.24 0.52
C LEU A 122 8.72 -9.55 1.87
N LYS A 123 9.60 -10.10 2.72
CA LYS A 123 9.95 -9.50 4.02
C LYS A 123 10.42 -8.07 3.88
N SER A 124 11.28 -7.78 2.90
CA SER A 124 11.76 -6.41 2.66
C SER A 124 10.63 -5.40 2.35
N VAL A 125 9.64 -5.82 1.55
CA VAL A 125 8.49 -4.96 1.21
C VAL A 125 7.59 -4.78 2.44
N THR A 126 7.37 -5.85 3.19
CA THR A 126 6.63 -5.81 4.45
C THR A 126 7.29 -4.88 5.47
N ASP A 127 8.61 -4.97 5.64
CA ASP A 127 9.36 -4.15 6.59
C ASP A 127 9.36 -2.67 6.20
N GLU A 128 9.48 -2.37 4.91
CA GLU A 128 9.35 -1.01 4.41
C GLU A 128 7.96 -0.43 4.72
N LEU A 129 6.90 -1.21 4.47
CA LEU A 129 5.53 -0.78 4.76
C LEU A 129 5.30 -0.62 6.27
N ASN A 130 5.79 -1.54 7.09
CA ASN A 130 5.71 -1.47 8.54
C ASN A 130 6.47 -0.26 9.09
N LEU A 131 7.65 0.04 8.56
CA LEU A 131 8.44 1.21 8.96
C LEU A 131 7.72 2.51 8.60
N ARG A 132 7.14 2.59 7.40
CA ARG A 132 6.32 3.73 6.96
C ARG A 132 5.08 3.88 7.85
N ALA A 133 4.38 2.79 8.14
CA ALA A 133 3.22 2.79 9.02
C ALA A 133 3.59 3.22 10.46
N ALA A 134 4.69 2.70 11.01
CA ALA A 134 5.18 3.05 12.34
C ALA A 134 5.59 4.53 12.45
N ALA A 135 6.26 5.06 11.41
CA ALA A 135 6.60 6.49 11.34
C ALA A 135 5.36 7.40 11.30
N MET A 136 4.25 6.90 10.74
CA MET A 136 2.95 7.60 10.70
C MET A 136 2.13 7.41 11.98
N GLN A 137 2.40 6.36 12.78
CA GLN A 137 1.67 5.99 14.01
C GLN A 137 2.01 6.83 15.26
N SER A 138 2.72 7.96 15.15
CA SER A 138 2.65 9.00 16.19
C SER A 138 1.24 9.60 16.35
N VAL A 139 0.26 9.12 15.58
CA VAL A 139 -1.18 9.40 15.67
C VAL A 139 -1.98 8.09 15.83
N GLY A 140 -1.87 7.45 16.99
CA GLY A 140 -2.91 6.63 17.65
C GLY A 140 -3.77 5.64 16.84
N VAL A 141 -3.19 4.65 16.15
CA VAL A 141 -3.97 3.49 15.64
C VAL A 141 -3.33 2.18 16.11
N ASP A 142 -4.13 1.34 16.76
CA ASP A 142 -3.71 0.11 17.44
C ASP A 142 -3.37 -1.03 16.45
N SER A 143 -2.09 -1.43 16.41
CA SER A 143 -1.49 -2.32 15.40
C SER A 143 -1.85 -3.81 15.55
N ARG A 144 -2.65 -4.16 16.55
CA ARG A 144 -2.88 -5.57 16.96
C ARG A 144 -3.91 -6.32 16.12
N ALA A 145 -4.74 -5.63 15.33
CA ALA A 145 -5.78 -6.26 14.51
C ALA A 145 -5.28 -6.84 13.17
N ILE A 146 -3.97 -6.76 12.89
CA ILE A 146 -3.40 -7.07 11.57
C ILE A 146 -3.33 -8.59 11.31
N PHE A 147 -3.31 -9.43 12.35
CA PHE A 147 -3.04 -10.87 12.23
C PHE A 147 -4.26 -11.80 12.38
N THR A 148 -5.47 -11.28 12.57
CA THR A 148 -6.63 -12.13 12.86
C THR A 148 -7.41 -12.60 11.62
N SER A 149 -7.14 -13.86 11.29
CA SER A 149 -8.00 -14.90 10.69
C SER A 149 -7.98 -15.18 9.17
N PRO A 150 -7.84 -16.47 8.77
CA PRO A 150 -7.50 -16.91 7.42
C PRO A 150 -8.75 -17.37 6.66
N GLN A 151 -9.66 -16.48 6.30
CA GLN A 151 -10.84 -16.90 5.53
C GLN A 151 -10.60 -16.74 4.04
N LEU A 152 -10.38 -17.84 3.32
CA LEU A 152 -10.32 -17.89 1.84
C LEU A 152 -11.52 -17.23 1.16
N LYS A 153 -12.65 -17.17 1.86
CA LYS A 153 -13.93 -16.60 1.40
C LYS A 153 -13.77 -15.23 0.75
N GLY A 154 -14.39 -15.10 -0.42
CA GLY A 154 -14.45 -13.86 -1.20
C GLY A 154 -13.18 -13.53 -1.98
N SER A 155 -12.18 -14.42 -2.01
CA SER A 155 -11.01 -14.21 -2.88
C SER A 155 -11.32 -14.62 -4.31
N ARG A 156 -10.86 -13.83 -5.28
CA ARG A 156 -11.00 -14.15 -6.70
C ARG A 156 -9.68 -14.61 -7.31
N ILE A 157 -9.66 -15.75 -7.98
CA ILE A 157 -8.44 -16.37 -8.53
C ILE A 157 -8.60 -16.54 -10.04
N LEU A 158 -7.59 -16.12 -10.80
CA LEU A 158 -7.51 -16.43 -12.23
C LEU A 158 -6.60 -17.64 -12.44
N VAL A 159 -7.10 -18.68 -13.08
CA VAL A 159 -6.34 -19.87 -13.43
C VAL A 159 -6.14 -19.91 -14.93
N VAL A 160 -4.88 -19.96 -15.37
CA VAL A 160 -4.46 -20.06 -16.77
C VAL A 160 -3.76 -21.41 -16.97
N ASP A 161 -4.51 -22.42 -17.42
CA ASP A 161 -3.99 -23.76 -17.72
C ASP A 161 -4.88 -24.41 -18.78
N ASP A 162 -4.27 -24.89 -19.86
CA ASP A 162 -4.94 -25.53 -21.00
C ASP A 162 -5.08 -27.05 -20.85
N ARG A 163 -4.47 -27.65 -19.82
CA ARG A 163 -4.57 -29.09 -19.55
C ARG A 163 -5.80 -29.40 -18.71
N GLU A 164 -6.71 -30.19 -19.28
CA GLU A 164 -7.94 -30.61 -18.61
C GLU A 164 -7.68 -31.38 -17.29
N SER A 165 -6.66 -32.25 -17.28
CA SER A 165 -6.29 -33.00 -16.07
C SER A 165 -5.82 -32.06 -14.95
N SER A 166 -5.00 -31.05 -15.28
CA SER A 166 -4.48 -30.06 -14.33
C SER A 166 -5.62 -29.18 -13.78
N THR A 167 -6.45 -28.63 -14.68
CA THR A 167 -7.59 -27.79 -14.30
C THR A 167 -8.59 -28.54 -13.42
N ARG A 168 -8.78 -29.84 -13.60
CA ARG A 168 -9.63 -30.67 -12.73
C ARG A 168 -9.09 -30.75 -11.29
N HIS A 169 -7.78 -30.97 -11.11
CA HIS A 169 -7.15 -30.97 -9.79
C HIS A 169 -7.22 -29.57 -9.15
N LEU A 170 -6.97 -28.51 -9.94
CA LEU A 170 -7.09 -27.12 -9.50
C LEU A 170 -8.51 -26.80 -9.01
N ARG A 171 -9.54 -27.13 -9.79
CA ARG A 171 -10.96 -26.93 -9.40
C ARG A 171 -11.28 -27.66 -8.09
N LYS A 172 -10.83 -28.90 -7.94
CA LYS A 172 -11.10 -29.71 -6.75
C LYS A 172 -10.38 -29.15 -5.52
N ALA A 173 -9.13 -28.73 -5.65
CA ALA A 173 -8.34 -28.17 -4.55
C ALA A 173 -8.88 -26.83 -4.06
N LEU A 174 -9.22 -25.92 -4.99
CA LEU A 174 -9.77 -24.58 -4.71
C LEU A 174 -11.18 -24.66 -4.08
N GLY A 175 -11.97 -25.66 -4.46
CA GLY A 175 -13.30 -25.87 -3.89
C GLY A 175 -14.28 -24.73 -4.19
N ARG A 176 -15.31 -24.56 -3.35
CA ARG A 176 -16.35 -23.52 -3.51
C ARG A 176 -16.10 -22.28 -2.65
N GLU A 177 -14.98 -22.21 -1.93
CA GLU A 177 -14.71 -21.12 -0.99
C GLU A 177 -14.10 -19.88 -1.67
N VAL A 178 -13.55 -20.05 -2.87
CA VAL A 178 -12.96 -18.99 -3.70
C VAL A 178 -13.74 -18.87 -5.01
N ASP A 179 -13.78 -17.66 -5.55
CA ASP A 179 -14.32 -17.42 -6.88
C ASP A 179 -13.18 -17.62 -7.89
N ALA A 180 -13.27 -18.61 -8.77
CA ALA A 180 -12.15 -19.01 -9.61
C ALA A 180 -12.56 -19.04 -11.10
N ASP A 181 -11.95 -18.15 -11.86
CA ASP A 181 -12.09 -18.05 -13.30
C ASP A 181 -11.01 -18.90 -13.96
N PHE A 182 -11.40 -19.76 -14.91
CA PHE A 182 -10.48 -20.65 -15.62
C PHE A 182 -10.46 -20.27 -17.09
N VAL A 183 -9.27 -20.00 -17.59
CA VAL A 183 -8.99 -19.68 -18.99
C VAL A 183 -7.90 -20.59 -19.51
N SER A 184 -7.90 -20.84 -20.82
CA SER A 184 -6.96 -21.79 -21.43
C SER A 184 -5.86 -21.07 -22.21
N THR A 185 -6.02 -19.76 -22.48
CA THR A 185 -5.09 -19.02 -23.33
C THR A 185 -4.62 -17.70 -22.68
N ALA A 186 -3.42 -17.25 -23.08
CA ALA A 186 -2.87 -15.98 -22.61
C ALA A 186 -3.71 -14.74 -23.01
N PRO A 187 -4.28 -14.64 -24.24
CA PRO A 187 -5.18 -13.53 -24.58
C PRO A 187 -6.43 -13.47 -23.71
N GLU A 188 -7.06 -14.62 -23.40
CA GLU A 188 -8.20 -14.68 -22.47
C GLU A 188 -7.80 -14.22 -21.08
N ALA A 189 -6.61 -14.62 -20.60
CA ALA A 189 -6.09 -14.17 -19.32
C ALA A 189 -5.89 -12.66 -19.26
N LEU A 190 -5.34 -12.05 -20.31
CA LEU A 190 -5.14 -10.60 -20.40
C LEU A 190 -6.49 -9.85 -20.43
N ALA A 191 -7.47 -10.32 -21.19
CA ALA A 191 -8.81 -9.73 -21.22
C ALA A 191 -9.54 -9.87 -19.85
N ALA A 192 -9.34 -11.00 -19.16
CA ALA A 192 -9.91 -11.23 -17.84
C ALA A 192 -9.37 -10.25 -16.80
N VAL A 193 -8.05 -10.00 -16.76
CA VAL A 193 -7.45 -9.08 -15.78
C VAL A 193 -7.74 -7.60 -16.06
N GLU A 194 -8.11 -7.23 -17.29
CA GLU A 194 -8.57 -5.88 -17.62
C GLU A 194 -9.99 -5.60 -17.11
N THR A 195 -10.84 -6.63 -17.05
CA THR A 195 -12.26 -6.50 -16.72
C THR A 195 -12.59 -6.84 -15.27
N SER A 196 -11.68 -7.52 -14.57
CA SER A 196 -11.90 -8.02 -13.21
C SER A 196 -10.65 -7.94 -12.35
N VAL A 197 -10.84 -7.74 -11.04
CA VAL A 197 -9.75 -7.72 -10.06
C VAL A 197 -9.54 -9.12 -9.48
N TYR A 198 -8.30 -9.57 -9.44
CA TYR A 198 -7.91 -10.88 -8.92
C TYR A 198 -6.97 -10.78 -7.72
N ASP A 199 -7.07 -11.75 -6.82
CA ASP A 199 -6.26 -11.92 -5.62
C ASP A 199 -5.07 -12.85 -5.77
N LEU A 200 -5.13 -13.74 -6.77
CA LEU A 200 -4.06 -14.64 -7.11
C LEU A 200 -4.21 -15.02 -8.58
N LEU A 201 -3.08 -15.13 -9.27
CA LEU A 201 -3.03 -15.79 -10.58
C LEU A 201 -2.33 -17.13 -10.42
N ILE A 202 -2.90 -18.18 -11.00
CA ILE A 202 -2.25 -19.48 -11.16
C ILE A 202 -1.96 -19.66 -12.65
N VAL A 203 -0.69 -19.81 -13.03
CA VAL A 203 -0.29 -19.83 -14.44
C VAL A 203 0.56 -21.06 -14.75
N SER A 204 0.12 -21.88 -15.69
CA SER A 204 0.95 -22.97 -16.25
C SER A 204 2.10 -22.39 -17.07
N LEU A 205 3.33 -22.89 -16.87
CA LEU A 205 4.47 -22.52 -17.74
C LEU A 205 4.36 -23.09 -19.14
N SER A 206 3.70 -24.24 -19.25
CA SER A 206 3.60 -25.02 -20.47
C SER A 206 2.16 -25.00 -20.96
N LEU A 207 1.80 -23.85 -21.54
CA LEU A 207 0.56 -23.59 -22.29
C LEU A 207 0.77 -23.88 -23.79
N SER A 208 -0.24 -24.42 -24.45
CA SER A 208 -0.25 -24.57 -25.90
C SER A 208 -0.34 -23.21 -26.59
N GLY A 209 0.60 -22.95 -27.49
CA GLY A 209 0.62 -21.76 -28.35
C GLY A 209 1.36 -20.52 -27.81
N GLN A 210 1.65 -20.41 -26.51
CA GLN A 210 2.49 -19.35 -25.94
C GLN A 210 3.26 -19.80 -24.68
N ASP A 211 4.39 -19.16 -24.41
CA ASP A 211 5.18 -19.40 -23.19
C ASP A 211 4.50 -18.74 -21.97
N GLY A 212 4.10 -19.54 -20.99
CA GLY A 212 3.47 -19.04 -19.75
C GLY A 212 4.36 -18.07 -18.98
N LEU A 213 5.69 -18.19 -19.11
CA LEU A 213 6.63 -17.24 -18.54
C LEU A 213 6.47 -15.83 -19.12
N ARG A 214 6.21 -15.73 -20.43
CA ARG A 214 5.98 -14.47 -21.12
C ARG A 214 4.71 -13.79 -20.63
N LEU A 215 3.63 -14.57 -20.46
CA LEU A 215 2.38 -14.08 -19.89
C LEU A 215 2.60 -13.50 -18.48
N CYS A 216 3.34 -14.21 -17.62
CA CYS A 216 3.67 -13.72 -16.28
C CYS A 216 4.41 -12.37 -16.33
N SER A 217 5.39 -12.24 -17.23
CA SER A 217 6.13 -10.98 -17.42
C SER A 217 5.22 -9.84 -17.90
N GLN A 218 4.27 -10.12 -18.80
CA GLN A 218 3.30 -9.11 -19.26
C GLN A 218 2.38 -8.66 -18.13
N ILE A 219 1.84 -9.59 -17.35
CA ILE A 219 1.00 -9.27 -16.19
C ILE A 219 1.76 -8.42 -15.16
N LYS A 220 3.03 -8.75 -14.88
CA LYS A 220 3.86 -7.96 -13.95
C LYS A 220 4.18 -6.55 -14.44
N SER A 221 4.12 -6.30 -15.75
CA SER A 221 4.33 -4.96 -16.33
C SER A 221 3.12 -4.04 -16.19
N ILE A 222 1.94 -4.58 -15.88
CA ILE A 222 0.71 -3.82 -15.68
C ILE A 222 0.70 -3.27 -14.23
N ASP A 223 0.59 -1.95 -14.08
CA ASP A 223 0.81 -1.27 -12.79
C ASP A 223 -0.09 -1.77 -11.65
N HIS A 224 -1.39 -1.96 -11.92
CA HIS A 224 -2.34 -2.42 -10.90
C HIS A 224 -2.22 -3.94 -10.61
N LEU A 225 -1.53 -4.71 -11.47
CA LEU A 225 -1.32 -6.15 -11.30
C LEU A 225 0.07 -6.51 -10.79
N ARG A 226 1.01 -5.55 -10.79
CA ARG A 226 2.41 -5.71 -10.38
C ARG A 226 2.56 -6.48 -9.07
N TYR A 227 1.63 -6.26 -8.15
CA TYR A 227 1.65 -6.80 -6.78
C TYR A 227 0.72 -7.99 -6.56
N VAL A 228 -0.09 -8.35 -7.56
CA VAL A 228 -0.89 -9.56 -7.46
C VAL A 228 0.07 -10.76 -7.50
N PRO A 229 -0.04 -11.70 -6.55
CA PRO A 229 0.83 -12.86 -6.52
C PRO A 229 0.55 -13.76 -7.73
N ILE A 230 1.61 -14.37 -8.25
CA ILE A 230 1.52 -15.39 -9.31
C ILE A 230 2.08 -16.70 -8.73
N LEU A 231 1.26 -17.75 -8.77
CA LEU A 231 1.65 -19.14 -8.47
C LEU A 231 1.82 -19.90 -9.80
N ILE A 232 3.04 -20.35 -10.07
CA ILE A 232 3.33 -21.12 -11.27
C ILE A 232 2.91 -22.58 -11.11
N VAL A 233 2.37 -23.17 -12.17
CA VAL A 233 2.33 -24.62 -12.35
C VAL A 233 3.37 -25.03 -13.39
N SER A 234 4.32 -25.90 -13.02
CA SER A 234 5.42 -26.34 -13.91
C SER A 234 5.52 -27.85 -14.03
N ASP A 235 6.10 -28.33 -15.11
CA ASP A 235 6.53 -29.73 -15.23
C ASP A 235 7.93 -29.94 -14.60
N PRO A 236 8.29 -31.17 -14.18
CA PRO A 236 9.56 -31.45 -13.49
C PRO A 236 10.83 -31.07 -14.27
N ASP A 237 10.79 -31.13 -15.60
CA ASP A 237 11.90 -30.82 -16.50
C ASP A 237 12.08 -29.32 -16.77
N GLU A 238 11.17 -28.47 -16.29
CA GLU A 238 11.16 -27.02 -16.57
C GLU A 238 12.00 -26.19 -15.58
N SER A 239 12.94 -26.81 -14.86
CA SER A 239 13.78 -26.16 -13.83
C SER A 239 14.51 -24.89 -14.33
N ALA A 240 14.88 -24.82 -15.60
CA ALA A 240 15.50 -23.62 -16.19
C ALA A 240 14.50 -22.47 -16.37
N LYS A 241 13.27 -22.76 -16.82
CA LYS A 241 12.22 -21.74 -16.97
C LYS A 241 11.76 -21.24 -15.60
N LEU A 242 11.64 -22.14 -14.64
CA LEU A 242 11.27 -21.81 -13.26
C LEU A 242 12.26 -20.81 -12.65
N ARG A 243 13.57 -21.04 -12.81
CA ARG A 243 14.61 -20.08 -12.37
C ARG A 243 14.39 -18.67 -12.94
N ARG A 244 14.17 -18.57 -14.26
CA ARG A 244 13.90 -17.27 -14.92
C ARG A 244 12.61 -16.62 -14.42
N ALA A 245 11.56 -17.41 -14.20
CA ALA A 245 10.30 -16.96 -13.61
C ALA A 245 10.51 -16.23 -12.28
N LEU A 246 11.39 -16.76 -11.45
CA LEU A 246 11.68 -16.22 -10.13
C LEU A 246 12.56 -14.97 -10.19
N ASP A 247 13.51 -14.92 -11.13
CA ASP A 247 14.27 -13.71 -11.41
C ASP A 247 13.33 -12.55 -11.85
N PHE A 248 12.21 -12.86 -12.52
CA PHE A 248 11.16 -11.89 -12.84
C PHE A 248 10.23 -11.55 -11.67
N GLY A 249 10.45 -12.12 -10.48
CA GLY A 249 9.69 -11.79 -9.27
C GLY A 249 8.35 -12.51 -9.14
N ILE A 250 8.23 -13.70 -9.73
CA ILE A 250 7.09 -14.58 -9.49
C ILE A 250 7.18 -15.16 -8.08
N ASN A 251 6.03 -15.32 -7.43
CA ASN A 251 5.94 -15.45 -5.99
C ASN A 251 6.18 -16.88 -5.51
N ASP A 252 5.66 -17.86 -6.23
CA ASP A 252 5.74 -19.28 -5.84
C ASP A 252 5.47 -20.19 -7.04
N TYR A 253 5.70 -21.49 -6.87
CA TYR A 253 5.41 -22.51 -7.86
C TYR A 253 4.94 -23.83 -7.24
N ILE A 254 4.32 -24.66 -8.07
CA ILE A 254 3.99 -26.05 -7.77
C ILE A 254 4.35 -26.91 -8.97
N VAL A 255 5.00 -28.05 -8.72
CA VAL A 255 5.44 -28.99 -9.75
C VAL A 255 4.38 -30.08 -9.91
N ARG A 256 4.13 -30.51 -11.15
CA ARG A 256 3.24 -31.65 -11.42
C ARG A 256 3.90 -32.98 -11.00
N PRO A 257 3.12 -33.98 -10.55
CA PRO A 257 1.66 -34.00 -10.43
C PRO A 257 1.15 -33.14 -9.26
N LEU A 258 0.00 -32.50 -9.47
CA LEU A 258 -0.59 -31.58 -8.48
C LEU A 258 -1.20 -32.35 -7.32
N ASP A 259 -0.62 -32.18 -6.12
CA ASP A 259 -1.26 -32.58 -4.88
C ASP A 259 -2.28 -31.52 -4.42
N GLU A 260 -3.52 -31.94 -4.13
CA GLU A 260 -4.61 -31.04 -3.76
C GLU A 260 -4.34 -30.30 -2.44
N ALA A 261 -3.71 -30.99 -1.49
CA ALA A 261 -3.48 -30.47 -0.17
C ALA A 261 -2.33 -29.44 -0.18
N GLU A 262 -1.26 -29.73 -0.90
CA GLU A 262 -0.17 -28.80 -1.19
C GLU A 262 -0.69 -27.56 -1.93
N LEU A 263 -1.42 -27.75 -3.03
CA LEU A 263 -1.96 -26.65 -3.82
C LEU A 263 -2.85 -25.72 -2.97
N ARG A 264 -3.78 -26.29 -2.19
CA ARG A 264 -4.65 -25.51 -1.31
C ARG A 264 -3.84 -24.70 -0.32
N ALA A 265 -2.79 -25.29 0.26
CA ALA A 265 -1.99 -24.62 1.25
C ALA A 265 -1.10 -23.51 0.66
N ARG A 266 -0.56 -23.69 -0.54
CA ARG A 266 0.13 -22.63 -1.31
C ARG A 266 -0.80 -21.47 -1.65
N VAL A 267 -1.98 -21.77 -2.19
CA VAL A 267 -3.01 -20.75 -2.49
C VAL A 267 -3.39 -19.96 -1.25
N THR A 268 -3.64 -20.64 -0.13
CA THR A 268 -3.98 -20.00 1.15
C THR A 268 -2.88 -19.05 1.62
N THR A 269 -1.62 -19.48 1.50
CA THR A 269 -0.46 -18.68 1.87
C THR A 269 -0.32 -17.43 1.00
N GLN A 270 -0.47 -17.55 -0.32
CA GLN A 270 -0.40 -16.40 -1.23
C GLN A 270 -1.53 -15.39 -0.98
N LEU A 271 -2.76 -15.86 -0.77
CA LEU A 271 -3.90 -14.99 -0.47
C LEU A 271 -3.75 -14.28 0.88
N ARG A 272 -3.27 -14.98 1.91
CA ARG A 272 -2.97 -14.37 3.22
C ARG A 272 -1.95 -13.24 3.07
N ARG A 273 -0.90 -13.46 2.29
CA ARG A 273 0.15 -12.47 2.01
C ARG A 273 -0.37 -11.27 1.24
N LYS A 274 -1.15 -11.49 0.17
CA LYS A 274 -1.77 -10.39 -0.58
C LYS A 274 -2.55 -9.48 0.36
N ARG A 275 -3.46 -10.05 1.14
CA ARG A 275 -4.33 -9.27 2.03
C ARG A 275 -3.56 -8.50 3.10
N TYR A 276 -2.52 -9.10 3.65
CA TYR A 276 -1.65 -8.43 4.61
C TYR A 276 -0.93 -7.23 3.96
N SER A 277 -0.35 -7.42 2.77
CA SER A 277 0.28 -6.33 2.00
C SER A 277 -0.70 -5.22 1.62
N ASP A 278 -1.89 -5.57 1.13
CA ASP A 278 -2.92 -4.60 0.72
C ASP A 278 -3.41 -3.78 1.92
N ARG A 279 -3.57 -4.43 3.09
CA ARG A 279 -3.95 -3.74 4.32
C ARG A 279 -2.88 -2.75 4.77
N LEU A 280 -1.61 -3.15 4.76
CA LEU A 280 -0.51 -2.24 5.11
C LEU A 280 -0.45 -1.03 4.16
N ARG A 281 -0.65 -1.25 2.85
CA ARG A 281 -0.70 -0.16 1.87
C ARG A 281 -1.87 0.76 2.11
N SER A 282 -3.06 0.21 2.33
CA SER A 282 -4.24 1.01 2.65
C SER A 282 -4.03 1.84 3.91
N MET A 283 -3.41 1.28 4.96
CA MET A 283 -3.05 2.04 6.15
C MET A 283 -2.10 3.20 5.85
N VAL A 284 -1.06 2.98 5.03
CA VAL A 284 -0.14 4.04 4.60
C VAL A 284 -0.88 5.11 3.78
N THR A 285 -1.69 4.72 2.79
CA THR A 285 -2.47 5.68 1.97
C THR A 285 -3.43 6.49 2.83
N ASN A 286 -4.20 5.84 3.71
CA ASN A 286 -5.15 6.50 4.58
C ASN A 286 -4.44 7.44 5.58
N ALA A 287 -3.28 7.03 6.11
CA ALA A 287 -2.48 7.88 6.98
C ALA A 287 -1.94 9.11 6.24
N VAL A 288 -1.55 8.98 4.97
CA VAL A 288 -1.17 10.11 4.11
C VAL A 288 -2.38 11.04 3.89
N GLU A 289 -3.54 10.50 3.53
CA GLU A 289 -4.76 11.30 3.33
C GLU A 289 -5.17 12.07 4.59
N LEU A 290 -5.15 11.43 5.77
CA LEU A 290 -5.41 12.06 7.06
C LEU A 290 -4.35 13.10 7.45
N ALA A 291 -3.11 12.95 6.98
CA ALA A 291 -2.03 13.89 7.26
C ALA A 291 -2.08 15.14 6.37
N ILE A 292 -2.73 15.09 5.21
CA ILE A 292 -2.70 16.16 4.19
C ILE A 292 -4.05 16.82 3.91
N THR A 293 -5.17 16.24 4.36
CA THR A 293 -6.52 16.80 4.19
C THR A 293 -7.13 17.26 5.52
N ASP A 294 -8.07 18.20 5.45
CA ASP A 294 -8.91 18.62 6.56
C ASP A 294 -10.16 17.71 6.62
N PRO A 295 -10.45 17.07 7.76
CA PRO A 295 -11.48 16.04 7.85
C PRO A 295 -12.91 16.57 7.69
N LEU A 296 -13.14 17.87 7.94
CA LEU A 296 -14.46 18.47 7.83
C LEU A 296 -14.81 18.80 6.36
N THR A 297 -13.86 19.39 5.66
CA THR A 297 -14.06 19.95 4.30
C THR A 297 -13.53 19.05 3.19
N GLY A 298 -12.67 18.09 3.53
CA GLY A 298 -11.92 17.25 2.60
C GLY A 298 -10.86 18.00 1.78
N LEU A 299 -10.72 19.33 1.95
CA LEU A 299 -9.68 20.13 1.28
C LEU A 299 -8.30 19.81 1.84
N HIS A 300 -7.23 20.30 1.21
CA HIS A 300 -5.91 20.16 1.81
C HIS A 300 -5.82 20.95 3.13
N ASN A 301 -5.03 20.46 4.07
CA ASN A 301 -4.80 21.15 5.34
C ASN A 301 -3.57 22.08 5.26
N ARG A 302 -3.41 22.94 6.26
CA ARG A 302 -2.29 23.88 6.34
C ARG A 302 -0.91 23.20 6.30
N ARG A 303 -0.76 22.01 6.90
CA ARG A 303 0.52 21.28 6.88
C ARG A 303 0.93 20.88 5.46
N TYR A 304 -0.05 20.49 4.64
CA TYR A 304 0.20 20.21 3.23
C TYR A 304 0.67 21.45 2.47
N LEU A 305 0.04 22.60 2.71
CA LEU A 305 0.46 23.88 2.12
C LEU A 305 1.91 24.22 2.48
N ASP A 306 2.28 24.14 3.76
CA ASP A 306 3.61 24.53 4.24
C ASP A 306 4.72 23.70 3.57
N SER A 307 4.46 22.41 3.30
CA SER A 307 5.41 21.52 2.62
C SER A 307 5.45 21.69 1.10
N HIS A 308 4.32 22.01 0.46
CA HIS A 308 4.21 22.06 -1.02
C HIS A 308 4.45 23.45 -1.62
N LEU A 309 4.07 24.52 -0.90
CA LEU A 309 4.19 25.89 -1.41
C LEU A 309 5.64 26.28 -1.69
N VAL A 310 6.60 25.82 -0.88
CA VAL A 310 8.04 26.06 -1.08
C VAL A 310 8.50 25.53 -2.46
N SER A 311 8.16 24.28 -2.76
CA SER A 311 8.52 23.62 -4.03
C SER A 311 7.85 24.29 -5.22
N LEU A 312 6.57 24.67 -5.07
CA LEU A 312 5.79 25.34 -6.11
C LEU A 312 6.39 26.70 -6.47
N LEU A 313 6.68 27.55 -5.48
CA LEU A 313 7.29 28.86 -5.72
C LEU A 313 8.68 28.72 -6.35
N SER A 314 9.50 27.77 -5.89
CA SER A 314 10.84 27.53 -6.44
C SER A 314 10.79 27.19 -7.94
N ARG A 315 9.86 26.31 -8.35
CA ARG A 315 9.65 25.97 -9.76
C ARG A 315 9.16 27.16 -10.58
N SER A 316 8.24 27.95 -10.04
CA SER A 316 7.71 29.12 -10.73
C SER A 316 8.76 30.21 -10.95
N VAL A 317 9.65 30.44 -9.97
CA VAL A 317 10.80 31.33 -10.12
C VAL A 317 11.74 30.83 -11.23
N GLU A 318 12.07 29.55 -11.24
CA GLU A 318 12.95 28.93 -12.25
C GLU A 318 12.40 29.07 -13.68
N HIS A 319 11.09 28.92 -13.85
CA HIS A 319 10.44 28.96 -15.17
C HIS A 319 9.90 30.36 -15.54
N GLY A 320 10.09 31.37 -14.67
CA GLY A 320 9.57 32.73 -14.88
C GLY A 320 8.04 32.81 -14.97
N LYS A 321 7.31 31.89 -14.33
CA LYS A 321 5.85 31.84 -14.37
C LYS A 321 5.22 32.52 -13.16
N PRO A 322 4.16 33.33 -13.32
CA PRO A 322 3.53 34.02 -12.20
C PRO A 322 2.80 33.03 -11.28
N VAL A 323 2.72 33.35 -9.99
CA VAL A 323 1.89 32.64 -9.01
C VAL A 323 1.09 33.67 -8.26
N SER A 324 -0.21 33.44 -8.11
CA SER A 324 -1.08 34.26 -7.28
C SER A 324 -1.71 33.42 -6.17
N ILE A 325 -1.96 34.03 -5.02
CA ILE A 325 -2.69 33.40 -3.94
C ILE A 325 -3.91 34.24 -3.57
N LEU A 326 -4.98 33.55 -3.17
CA LEU A 326 -6.18 34.13 -2.60
C LEU A 326 -6.30 33.62 -1.16
N LEU A 327 -6.49 34.52 -0.22
CA LEU A 327 -6.84 34.20 1.16
C LEU A 327 -8.28 34.64 1.40
N PHE A 328 -9.12 33.70 1.80
CA PHE A 328 -10.54 33.87 2.03
C PHE A 328 -10.84 33.81 3.52
N ASP A 329 -11.81 34.60 3.95
CA ASP A 329 -12.39 34.50 5.28
C ASP A 329 -13.90 34.71 5.21
N ILE A 330 -14.63 33.77 5.80
CA ILE A 330 -16.09 33.79 5.80
C ILE A 330 -16.58 34.90 6.73
N ASP A 331 -17.30 35.85 6.16
CA ASP A 331 -17.74 37.03 6.87
C ASP A 331 -18.74 36.65 7.98
N PHE A 332 -18.46 37.12 9.20
CA PHE A 332 -19.29 36.90 10.39
C PHE A 332 -19.51 35.43 10.77
N PHE A 333 -18.57 34.53 10.44
CA PHE A 333 -18.70 33.10 10.74
C PHE A 333 -18.96 32.79 12.22
N LYS A 334 -18.28 33.49 13.14
CA LYS A 334 -18.56 33.37 14.58
C LYS A 334 -20.03 33.65 14.92
N SER A 335 -20.64 34.67 14.31
CA SER A 335 -22.06 34.98 14.53
C SER A 335 -22.99 33.90 13.99
N ILE A 336 -22.59 33.17 12.95
CA ILE A 336 -23.33 32.00 12.46
C ILE A 336 -23.31 30.90 13.52
N ASN A 337 -22.13 30.58 14.06
CA ASN A 337 -21.99 29.58 15.13
C ASN A 337 -22.79 29.97 16.40
N ASP A 338 -22.67 31.23 16.82
CA ASP A 338 -23.33 31.71 18.04
C ASP A 338 -24.86 31.71 17.92
N ARG A 339 -25.40 31.91 16.71
CA ARG A 339 -26.85 32.00 16.45
C ARG A 339 -27.50 30.67 16.06
N TYR A 340 -26.78 29.83 15.31
CA TYR A 340 -27.33 28.62 14.67
C TYR A 340 -26.64 27.33 15.14
N GLY A 341 -25.65 27.43 16.02
CA GLY A 341 -24.89 26.29 16.53
C GLY A 341 -23.71 25.90 15.63
N HIS A 342 -22.80 25.12 16.19
CA HIS A 342 -21.59 24.67 15.50
C HIS A 342 -21.88 23.73 14.32
N ASP A 343 -22.93 22.91 14.40
CA ASP A 343 -23.32 22.02 13.30
C ASP A 343 -23.72 22.79 12.04
N ALA A 344 -24.39 23.94 12.20
CA ALA A 344 -24.71 24.83 11.09
C ALA A 344 -23.46 25.50 10.50
N GLY A 345 -22.50 25.89 11.34
CA GLY A 345 -21.19 26.38 10.89
C GLY A 345 -20.42 25.33 10.10
N ASP A 346 -20.43 24.08 10.56
CA ASP A 346 -19.82 22.94 9.86
C ASP A 346 -20.44 22.71 8.48
N ASP A 347 -21.76 22.83 8.35
CA ASP A 347 -22.46 22.75 7.06
C ASP A 347 -22.06 23.90 6.11
N VAL A 348 -21.93 25.12 6.65
CA VAL A 348 -21.43 26.28 5.88
C VAL A 348 -20.03 26.01 5.35
N LEU A 349 -19.13 25.46 6.17
CA LEU A 349 -17.75 25.14 5.76
C LEU A 349 -17.70 24.07 4.67
N ARG A 350 -18.53 23.02 4.77
CA ARG A 350 -18.62 21.94 3.75
C ARG A 350 -19.12 22.46 2.41
N GLU A 351 -20.18 23.25 2.43
CA GLU A 351 -20.77 23.83 1.23
C GLU A 351 -19.80 24.85 0.60
N PHE A 352 -19.15 25.68 1.41
CA PHE A 352 -18.17 26.67 0.93
C PHE A 352 -17.02 25.99 0.20
N SER A 353 -16.52 24.89 0.78
CA SER A 353 -15.48 24.05 0.18
C SER A 353 -15.91 23.43 -1.14
N THR A 354 -17.17 23.01 -1.25
CA THR A 354 -17.75 22.46 -2.48
C THR A 354 -17.84 23.50 -3.57
N ARG A 355 -18.27 24.73 -3.24
CA ARG A 355 -18.33 25.85 -4.18
C ARG A 355 -16.94 26.28 -4.65
N LEU A 356 -15.97 26.39 -3.74
CA LEU A 356 -14.58 26.69 -4.09
C LEU A 356 -14.02 25.67 -5.08
N ARG A 357 -14.21 24.36 -4.84
CA ARG A 357 -13.74 23.31 -5.77
C ARG A 357 -14.30 23.43 -7.17
N LYS A 358 -15.57 23.81 -7.31
CA LYS A 358 -16.21 24.00 -8.62
C LYS A 358 -15.70 25.25 -9.35
N GLY A 359 -15.27 26.26 -8.59
CA GLY A 359 -14.86 27.56 -9.12
C GLY A 359 -13.37 27.69 -9.42
N VAL A 360 -12.55 26.67 -9.21
CA VAL A 360 -11.09 26.69 -9.52
C VAL A 360 -10.68 25.48 -10.36
N ARG A 361 -9.45 25.50 -10.92
CA ARG A 361 -8.94 24.43 -11.79
C ARG A 361 -8.39 23.29 -10.94
N GLY A 362 -8.32 22.08 -11.51
CA GLY A 362 -7.72 20.92 -10.83
C GLY A 362 -6.22 21.06 -10.54
N ILE A 363 -5.53 22.00 -11.20
CA ILE A 363 -4.12 22.33 -10.91
C ILE A 363 -3.96 23.34 -9.75
N ASP A 364 -5.04 24.03 -9.37
CA ASP A 364 -5.01 25.01 -8.29
C ASP A 364 -5.08 24.29 -6.94
N LEU A 365 -4.30 24.76 -5.97
CA LEU A 365 -4.22 24.15 -4.65
C LEU A 365 -5.19 24.85 -3.70
N ILE A 366 -6.23 24.14 -3.25
CA ILE A 366 -7.22 24.64 -2.28
C ILE A 366 -6.93 24.07 -0.90
N VAL A 367 -6.79 24.96 0.08
CA VAL A 367 -6.40 24.63 1.46
C VAL A 367 -7.37 25.25 2.44
N ARG A 368 -7.80 24.49 3.46
CA ARG A 368 -8.38 25.07 4.67
C ARG A 368 -7.23 25.53 5.57
N PHE A 369 -7.04 26.85 5.63
CA PHE A 369 -5.88 27.47 6.27
C PHE A 369 -6.05 27.64 7.79
N GLY A 370 -7.30 27.90 8.20
CA GLY A 370 -7.71 28.09 9.59
C GLY A 370 -9.16 27.64 9.81
N GLY A 371 -9.75 27.99 10.95
CA GLY A 371 -11.11 27.59 11.31
C GLY A 371 -12.15 27.99 10.24
N GLU A 372 -12.16 29.27 9.88
CA GLU A 372 -13.04 29.89 8.88
C GLU A 372 -12.28 30.47 7.67
N GLU A 373 -10.97 30.22 7.62
CA GLU A 373 -10.04 30.77 6.62
C GLU A 373 -9.64 29.71 5.59
N PHE A 374 -9.64 30.10 4.32
CA PHE A 374 -9.26 29.23 3.21
C PHE A 374 -8.22 29.92 2.34
N LEU A 375 -7.35 29.14 1.70
CA LEU A 375 -6.30 29.64 0.83
C LEU A 375 -6.34 28.88 -0.50
N VAL A 376 -6.27 29.62 -1.60
CA VAL A 376 -6.10 29.06 -2.94
C VAL A 376 -4.77 29.53 -3.51
N VAL A 377 -3.92 28.60 -3.93
CA VAL A 377 -2.71 28.89 -4.72
C VAL A 377 -3.01 28.60 -6.17
N MET A 378 -2.74 29.57 -7.04
CA MET A 378 -2.96 29.47 -8.48
C MET A 378 -1.63 29.60 -9.21
N PRO A 379 -1.02 28.46 -9.60
CA PRO A 379 0.16 28.46 -10.44
C PRO A 379 -0.13 29.07 -11.81
N GLU A 380 0.89 29.66 -12.42
CA GLU A 380 0.83 30.20 -13.78
C GLU A 380 -0.28 31.25 -13.98
N THR A 381 -0.62 31.99 -12.91
CA THR A 381 -1.73 32.93 -12.90
C THR A 381 -1.26 34.32 -12.49
N ALA A 382 -1.40 35.28 -13.41
CA ALA A 382 -1.12 36.68 -13.16
C ALA A 382 -2.17 37.31 -12.24
N ILE A 383 -1.81 38.40 -11.55
CA ILE A 383 -2.65 38.99 -10.50
C ILE A 383 -3.97 39.54 -11.04
N GLU A 384 -3.98 40.07 -12.26
CA GLU A 384 -5.17 40.60 -12.93
C GLU A 384 -6.18 39.48 -13.18
N GLN A 385 -5.68 38.30 -13.56
CA GLN A 385 -6.50 37.12 -13.78
C GLN A 385 -6.98 36.53 -12.46
N ALA A 386 -6.14 36.60 -11.42
CA ALA A 386 -6.50 36.20 -10.07
C ALA A 386 -7.63 37.05 -9.48
N VAL A 387 -7.62 38.37 -9.71
CA VAL A 387 -8.69 39.28 -9.27
C VAL A 387 -10.03 38.91 -9.92
N MET A 388 -10.04 38.62 -11.23
CA MET A 388 -11.27 38.19 -11.91
C MET A 388 -11.82 36.86 -11.34
N ILE A 389 -10.94 35.90 -11.03
CA ILE A 389 -11.34 34.64 -10.41
C ILE A 389 -11.87 34.88 -9.00
N ALA A 390 -11.22 35.74 -8.21
CA ALA A 390 -11.65 36.09 -6.85
C ALA A 390 -13.04 36.72 -6.85
N GLU A 391 -13.31 37.69 -7.73
CA GLU A 391 -14.64 38.33 -7.82
C GLU A 391 -15.73 37.34 -8.25
N ARG A 392 -15.42 36.44 -9.18
CA ARG A 392 -16.34 35.36 -9.55
C ARG A 392 -16.66 34.47 -8.36
N LEU A 393 -15.64 33.99 -7.65
CA LEU A 393 -15.82 33.12 -6.47
C LEU A 393 -16.62 33.83 -5.37
N ARG A 394 -16.34 35.11 -5.12
CA ARG A 394 -17.12 35.94 -4.19
C ARG A 394 -18.59 36.02 -4.59
N GLY A 395 -18.85 36.28 -5.88
CA GLY A 395 -20.19 36.31 -6.46
C GLY A 395 -20.93 34.98 -6.34
N ASP A 396 -20.26 33.86 -6.63
CA ASP A 396 -20.84 32.50 -6.52
C ASP A 396 -21.21 32.13 -5.07
N VAL A 397 -20.45 32.63 -4.09
CA VAL A 397 -20.75 32.46 -2.66
C VAL A 397 -21.98 33.29 -2.27
N GLU A 398 -22.04 34.55 -2.67
CA GLU A 398 -23.14 35.46 -2.34
C GLU A 398 -24.46 35.12 -3.07
N ALA A 399 -24.38 34.63 -4.30
CA ALA A 399 -25.55 34.46 -5.18
C ALA A 399 -26.58 33.45 -4.65
N GLU A 400 -26.11 32.39 -3.98
CA GLU A 400 -26.97 31.33 -3.47
C GLU A 400 -26.84 31.17 -1.95
N PRO A 401 -27.94 31.19 -1.18
CA PRO A 401 -27.87 30.97 0.25
C PRO A 401 -27.41 29.54 0.57
N PHE A 402 -26.71 29.41 1.69
CA PHE A 402 -26.19 28.15 2.20
C PHE A 402 -27.31 27.40 2.91
N THR A 403 -27.49 26.12 2.58
CA THR A 403 -28.55 25.31 3.19
C THR A 403 -27.95 24.40 4.26
N THR A 404 -28.41 24.54 5.49
CA THR A 404 -28.03 23.66 6.61
C THR A 404 -28.77 22.32 6.52
N ARG A 405 -28.30 21.29 7.24
CA ARG A 405 -29.00 19.99 7.35
C ARG A 405 -30.41 20.10 7.90
N GLU A 406 -30.69 21.12 8.70
CA GLU A 406 -32.02 21.43 9.23
C GLU A 406 -32.91 22.20 8.23
N GLY A 407 -32.43 22.43 7.01
CA GLY A 407 -33.17 23.11 5.94
C GLY A 407 -33.19 24.64 6.03
N GLN A 408 -32.45 25.24 6.96
CA GLN A 408 -32.34 26.69 7.08
C GLN A 408 -31.46 27.26 5.98
N LYS A 409 -31.87 28.38 5.38
CA LYS A 409 -31.12 29.11 4.35
C LYS A 409 -30.39 30.30 4.96
N LEU A 410 -29.07 30.29 4.88
CA LEU A 410 -28.18 31.30 5.47
C LEU A 410 -27.53 32.13 4.36
N PRO A 411 -27.70 33.46 4.35
CA PRO A 411 -26.89 34.31 3.49
C PRO A 411 -25.47 34.35 4.05
N VAL A 412 -24.49 33.97 3.23
CA VAL A 412 -23.07 33.95 3.60
C VAL A 412 -22.31 34.75 2.56
N THR A 413 -21.36 35.56 3.02
CA THR A 413 -20.47 36.35 2.18
C THR A 413 -19.02 36.06 2.57
N VAL A 414 -18.09 36.46 1.71
CA VAL A 414 -16.66 36.19 1.92
C VAL A 414 -15.84 37.43 1.58
N SER A 415 -14.84 37.71 2.40
CA SER A 415 -13.81 38.69 2.11
C SER A 415 -12.57 37.98 1.56
N ILE A 416 -11.93 38.55 0.54
CA ILE A 416 -10.80 37.92 -0.16
C ILE A 416 -9.62 38.88 -0.26
N GLY A 417 -8.45 38.46 0.22
CA GLY A 417 -7.18 39.14 0.04
C GLY A 417 -6.29 38.45 -0.99
N LEU A 418 -5.69 39.22 -1.90
CA LEU A 418 -4.82 38.68 -2.95
C LEU A 418 -3.38 39.15 -2.80
N SER A 419 -2.46 38.28 -3.21
CA SER A 419 -1.07 38.65 -3.48
C SER A 419 -0.49 37.83 -4.62
N ARG A 420 0.64 38.29 -5.15
CA ARG A 420 1.38 37.63 -6.24
C ARG A 420 2.83 37.41 -5.87
N LEU A 421 3.45 36.41 -6.46
CA LEU A 421 4.91 36.25 -6.41
C LEU A 421 5.58 37.45 -7.10
N GLU A 422 6.45 38.16 -6.38
CA GLU A 422 7.12 39.38 -6.89
C GLU A 422 8.54 39.14 -7.39
N GLY A 423 9.23 38.11 -6.92
CA GLY A 423 10.60 37.82 -7.31
C GLY A 423 11.23 36.62 -6.60
N PRO A 424 12.51 36.33 -6.88
CA PRO A 424 13.23 35.15 -6.36
C PRO A 424 13.48 35.21 -4.84
N GLU A 425 13.50 36.41 -4.24
CA GLU A 425 13.70 36.63 -2.78
C GLU A 425 12.40 36.47 -1.96
N ASP A 426 11.31 36.15 -2.65
CA ASP A 426 10.01 36.00 -2.03
C ASP A 426 9.88 34.64 -1.36
N THR A 427 9.11 34.58 -0.28
CA THR A 427 8.94 33.34 0.50
C THR A 427 7.45 33.06 0.69
N PRO A 428 7.06 31.80 0.92
CA PRO A 428 5.67 31.46 1.26
C PRO A 428 5.08 32.37 2.35
N GLY A 429 5.85 32.63 3.41
CA GLY A 429 5.43 33.49 4.51
C GLY A 429 5.21 34.96 4.11
N LYS A 430 6.09 35.54 3.28
CA LYS A 430 5.93 36.92 2.77
C LYS A 430 4.71 37.04 1.85
N LEU A 431 4.51 36.05 0.98
CA LEU A 431 3.37 35.99 0.06
C LEU A 431 2.05 35.92 0.86
N ILE A 432 1.92 34.96 1.77
CA ILE A 432 0.74 34.83 2.64
C ILE A 432 0.50 36.09 3.46
N LYS A 433 1.55 36.71 4.02
CA LYS A 433 1.42 37.95 4.80
C LYS A 433 0.89 39.13 3.98
N ARG A 434 1.24 39.22 2.68
CA ARG A 434 0.68 40.24 1.79
C ARG A 434 -0.81 39.99 1.54
N ALA A 435 -1.20 38.74 1.26
CA ALA A 435 -2.61 38.40 1.10
C ALA A 435 -3.42 38.64 2.38
N ASP A 436 -2.86 38.35 3.56
CA ASP A 436 -3.48 38.62 4.86
C ASP A 436 -3.71 40.12 5.10
N LYS A 437 -2.73 40.97 4.77
CA LYS A 437 -2.90 42.43 4.84
C LYS A 437 -4.03 42.90 3.91
N ALA A 438 -4.08 42.39 2.69
CA ALA A 438 -5.16 42.72 1.76
C ALA A 438 -6.53 42.25 2.28
N LEU A 439 -6.60 41.05 2.86
CA LEU A 439 -7.83 40.54 3.48
C LEU A 439 -8.30 41.41 4.64
N TYR A 440 -7.37 41.90 5.47
CA TYR A 440 -7.69 42.86 6.52
C TYR A 440 -8.29 44.15 5.97
N GLU A 441 -7.75 44.69 4.88
CA GLU A 441 -8.29 45.87 4.20
C GLU A 441 -9.70 45.62 3.63
N ALA A 442 -9.94 44.43 3.05
CA ALA A 442 -11.27 44.02 2.58
C ALA A 442 -12.29 44.01 3.73
N LYS A 443 -11.92 43.43 4.88
CA LYS A 443 -12.78 43.40 6.09
C LYS A 443 -13.04 44.80 6.63
N ALA A 444 -12.01 45.65 6.72
CA ALA A 444 -12.11 47.01 7.24
C ALA A 444 -12.97 47.92 6.35
N ALA A 445 -12.93 47.72 5.04
CA ALA A 445 -13.68 48.53 4.08
C ALA A 445 -15.18 48.15 3.99
N GLY A 446 -15.63 47.15 4.73
CA GLY A 446 -17.05 46.76 4.81
C GLY A 446 -17.35 45.33 4.37
N ARG A 447 -16.34 44.45 4.26
CA ARG A 447 -16.48 43.03 3.92
C ARG A 447 -17.06 42.77 2.53
N ASN A 448 -17.35 41.50 2.22
CA ASN A 448 -17.93 41.03 0.95
C ASN A 448 -17.25 41.66 -0.27
N ARG A 449 -15.92 41.59 -0.32
CA ARG A 449 -15.14 42.22 -1.39
C ARG A 449 -13.78 41.58 -1.56
N VAL A 450 -13.19 41.92 -2.69
CA VAL A 450 -11.83 41.56 -3.04
C VAL A 450 -10.89 42.76 -2.81
N ALA A 451 -9.75 42.51 -2.18
CA ALA A 451 -8.67 43.48 -2.03
C ALA A 451 -7.34 42.85 -2.45
N GLN A 452 -6.43 43.68 -2.99
CA GLN A 452 -5.12 43.25 -3.47
C GLN A 452 -4.05 43.95 -2.64
N ALA A 453 -3.00 43.20 -2.27
CA ALA A 453 -1.82 43.80 -1.66
C ALA A 453 -1.15 44.79 -2.63
N ALA A 454 -0.92 46.01 -2.14
CA ALA A 454 -0.23 47.07 -2.87
C ALA A 454 1.21 46.72 -3.22
#